data_AF-A0A970TFI3-F1
#
_entry.id   AF-A0A970TFI3-F1
#
_cell.length_a   1.000
_cell.length_b   1.000
_cell.length_c   1.000
_cell.angle_alpha   90.00
_cell.angle_beta   90.00
_cell.angle_gamma   90.00
#
_symmetry.space_group_name_H-M   'P 1'
#
loop_
_entity.id
_entity.type
_entity.pdbx_description
1 polymer ?
#
loop_
_entity_poly.entity_id
_entity_poly.type
_entity_poly.pdbx_seq_one_letter_code
_entity_poly.pdbx_strand_id
1 'polypeptide(L)'
;TMTKAYEQLEQDVKALIEDEALGEHIDFKELTQLKSMGMQMSFLRNLAKREFYQIPIEASGKITNINLTIIRGKESGGKVTVSLLSEKLGNIRAEASLKDSKLSGYIASDYIGSLKILELQTEPLKLVAQEENITIKQLNFCLQQAPDTIYIYQNSPDQEGDKSPETERILYRVAKALILMMRSAEEADSAVA
;
A
#
# COMPACT_ATOMS: atom_id res chain seq x y z
N THR A 1 8.87 12.55 -14.17
CA THR A 1 8.79 11.39 -13.26
C THR A 1 8.19 10.22 -14.02
N MET A 2 8.59 8.97 -13.74
CA MET A 2 8.05 7.77 -14.41
C MET A 2 6.50 7.77 -14.43
N THR A 3 5.85 8.15 -13.32
CA THR A 3 4.38 8.25 -13.27
C THR A 3 3.78 9.12 -14.38
N LYS A 4 4.33 10.33 -14.63
CA LYS A 4 3.84 11.25 -15.66
C LYS A 4 4.02 10.69 -17.08
N ALA A 5 5.11 9.95 -17.31
CA ALA A 5 5.36 9.31 -18.61
C ALA A 5 4.34 8.19 -18.89
N TYR A 6 4.01 7.37 -17.88
CA TYR A 6 2.97 6.35 -18.00
C TYR A 6 1.55 6.91 -18.07
N GLU A 7 1.28 8.07 -17.43
CA GLU A 7 0.00 8.79 -17.59
C GLU A 7 -0.19 9.28 -19.03
N GLN A 8 0.83 9.93 -19.61
CA GLN A 8 0.79 10.37 -21.00
C GLN A 8 0.62 9.19 -21.97
N LEU A 9 1.40 8.13 -21.76
CA LEU A 9 1.34 6.93 -22.60
C LEU A 9 -0.05 6.26 -22.54
N GLU A 10 -0.69 6.22 -21.36
CA GLU A 10 -2.06 5.70 -21.25
C GLU A 10 -3.06 6.56 -22.02
N GLN A 11 -2.92 7.89 -21.95
CA GLN A 11 -3.79 8.81 -22.67
C GLN A 11 -3.62 8.66 -24.19
N ASP A 12 -2.39 8.58 -24.68
CA ASP A 12 -2.09 8.42 -26.11
C ASP A 12 -2.64 7.08 -26.63
N VAL A 13 -2.44 5.98 -25.89
CA VAL A 13 -2.97 4.67 -26.28
C VAL A 13 -4.49 4.62 -26.22
N LYS A 14 -5.15 5.29 -25.26
CA LYS A 14 -6.61 5.39 -25.23
C LYS A 14 -7.16 6.13 -26.45
N ALA A 15 -6.53 7.25 -26.82
CA ALA A 15 -6.93 8.00 -28.01
C ALA A 15 -6.81 7.14 -29.29
N LEU A 16 -5.72 6.37 -29.43
CA LEU A 16 -5.53 5.44 -30.56
C LEU A 16 -6.56 4.30 -30.54
N ILE A 17 -6.87 3.74 -29.37
CA ILE A 17 -7.90 2.70 -29.23
C ILE A 17 -9.29 3.24 -29.63
N GLU A 18 -9.62 4.47 -29.23
CA GLU A 18 -10.90 5.09 -29.58
C GLU A 18 -11.01 5.37 -31.07
N ASP A 19 -9.95 5.86 -31.71
CA ASP A 19 -9.90 6.09 -33.16
C ASP A 19 -10.05 4.78 -33.96
N GLU A 20 -9.27 3.75 -33.61
CA GLU A 20 -9.33 2.44 -34.29
C GLU A 20 -10.67 1.73 -34.07
N ALA A 21 -11.29 1.91 -32.89
CA ALA A 21 -12.60 1.32 -32.58
C ALA A 21 -13.76 1.94 -33.37
N LEU A 22 -13.59 3.14 -33.92
CA LEU A 22 -14.58 3.84 -34.76
C LEU A 22 -14.45 3.51 -36.27
N GLY A 23 -13.45 2.72 -36.66
CA GLY A 23 -13.23 2.32 -38.06
C GLY A 23 -14.38 1.48 -38.64
N GLU A 24 -14.66 1.65 -39.94
CA GLU A 24 -15.81 1.02 -40.63
C GLU A 24 -15.75 -0.53 -40.73
N HIS A 25 -14.61 -1.15 -40.40
CA HIS A 25 -14.35 -2.58 -40.61
C HIS A 25 -13.73 -3.30 -39.41
N ILE A 26 -14.13 -2.96 -38.18
CA ILE A 26 -13.62 -3.66 -36.98
C ILE A 26 -14.39 -4.96 -36.71
N ASP A 27 -13.67 -6.08 -36.53
CA ASP A 27 -14.25 -7.35 -36.06
C ASP A 27 -14.26 -7.44 -34.53
N PHE A 28 -15.11 -8.30 -33.97
CA PHE A 28 -15.24 -8.52 -32.52
C PHE A 28 -13.92 -8.89 -31.84
N LYS A 29 -13.08 -9.67 -32.54
CA LYS A 29 -11.76 -10.08 -32.05
C LYS A 29 -10.82 -8.90 -31.87
N GLU A 30 -10.81 -7.97 -32.82
CA GLU A 30 -9.97 -6.76 -32.80
C GLU A 30 -10.44 -5.81 -31.70
N LEU A 31 -11.75 -5.62 -31.54
CA LEU A 31 -12.32 -4.81 -30.47
C LEU A 31 -11.98 -5.37 -29.07
N THR A 32 -11.96 -6.70 -28.93
CA THR A 32 -11.54 -7.36 -27.69
C THR A 32 -10.04 -7.15 -27.41
N GLN A 33 -9.19 -7.16 -28.45
CA GLN A 33 -7.77 -6.88 -28.33
C GLN A 33 -7.50 -5.43 -27.91
N LEU A 34 -8.16 -4.46 -28.54
CA LEU A 34 -8.07 -3.04 -28.18
C LEU A 34 -8.49 -2.80 -26.73
N LYS A 35 -9.60 -3.41 -26.28
CA LYS A 35 -10.03 -3.37 -24.88
C LYS A 35 -8.95 -3.93 -23.94
N SER A 36 -8.36 -5.07 -24.29
CA SER A 36 -7.29 -5.70 -23.50
C SER A 36 -6.06 -4.78 -23.40
N MET A 37 -5.65 -4.13 -24.50
CA MET A 37 -4.56 -3.16 -24.49
C MET A 37 -4.85 -1.98 -23.55
N GLY A 38 -6.05 -1.42 -23.60
CA GLY A 38 -6.46 -0.35 -22.68
C GLY A 38 -6.38 -0.78 -21.20
N MET A 39 -6.83 -2.01 -20.88
CA MET A 39 -6.72 -2.57 -19.53
C MET A 39 -5.27 -2.76 -19.09
N GLN A 40 -4.41 -3.29 -19.97
CA GLN A 40 -2.98 -3.48 -19.70
C GLN A 40 -2.26 -2.15 -19.45
N MET A 41 -2.58 -1.11 -20.23
CA MET A 41 -1.97 0.20 -20.05
C MET A 41 -2.39 0.87 -18.74
N SER A 42 -3.68 0.77 -18.41
CA SER A 42 -4.18 1.22 -17.10
C SER A 42 -3.49 0.50 -15.94
N PHE A 43 -3.25 -0.81 -16.08
CA PHE A 43 -2.49 -1.60 -15.11
C PHE A 43 -1.03 -1.11 -14.96
N LEU A 44 -0.32 -0.89 -16.06
CA LEU A 44 1.07 -0.39 -16.04
C LEU A 44 1.17 0.99 -15.39
N ARG A 45 0.25 1.90 -15.72
CA ARG A 45 0.15 3.22 -15.07
C ARG A 45 -0.05 3.08 -13.57
N ASN A 46 -0.93 2.19 -13.14
CA ASN A 46 -1.17 1.95 -11.72
C ASN A 46 0.05 1.36 -11.01
N LEU A 47 0.81 0.48 -11.66
CA LEU A 47 2.10 0.01 -11.13
C LEU A 47 3.11 1.15 -10.98
N ALA A 48 3.19 2.05 -11.96
CA ALA A 48 4.10 3.20 -11.92
C ALA A 48 3.77 4.25 -10.82
N LYS A 49 2.58 4.17 -10.22
CA LYS A 49 2.18 4.96 -9.05
C LYS A 49 2.58 4.32 -7.71
N ARG A 50 2.91 3.03 -7.70
CA ARG A 50 3.20 2.26 -6.50
C ARG A 50 4.69 2.15 -6.29
N GLU A 51 5.11 2.37 -5.06
CA GLU A 51 6.51 2.25 -4.66
C GLU A 51 6.66 0.99 -3.81
N PHE A 52 7.41 0.03 -4.33
CA PHE A 52 7.64 -1.26 -3.71
C PHE A 52 9.05 -1.30 -3.13
N TYR A 53 9.14 -1.53 -1.83
CA TYR A 53 10.40 -1.71 -1.12
C TYR A 53 10.41 -3.08 -0.44
N GLN A 54 11.54 -3.77 -0.54
CA GLN A 54 11.84 -4.96 0.25
C GLN A 54 12.98 -4.60 1.20
N ILE A 55 12.69 -4.65 2.50
CA ILE A 55 13.64 -4.26 3.54
C ILE A 55 14.03 -5.52 4.30
N PRO A 56 15.28 -5.99 4.19
CA PRO A 56 15.75 -7.13 4.96
C PRO A 56 15.84 -6.74 6.44
N ILE A 57 15.21 -7.54 7.29
CA ILE A 57 15.29 -7.43 8.74
C ILE A 57 15.65 -8.79 9.32
N GLU A 58 16.27 -8.76 10.50
CA GLU A 58 16.43 -9.96 11.31
C GLU A 58 15.16 -10.17 12.12
N ALA A 59 14.50 -11.30 11.91
CA ALA A 59 13.36 -11.75 12.72
C ALA A 59 13.64 -13.18 13.16
N SER A 60 13.60 -13.43 14.47
CA SER A 60 13.76 -14.79 15.01
C SER A 60 15.08 -15.48 14.63
N GLY A 61 16.18 -14.72 14.50
CA GLY A 61 17.50 -15.23 14.13
C GLY A 61 17.67 -15.61 12.65
N LYS A 62 16.68 -15.28 11.80
CA LYS A 62 16.73 -15.42 10.35
C LYS A 62 16.54 -14.06 9.67
N ILE A 63 17.12 -13.89 8.50
CA ILE A 63 16.86 -12.71 7.67
C ILE A 63 15.55 -12.94 6.91
N THR A 64 14.57 -12.07 7.14
CA THR A 64 13.29 -12.03 6.41
C THR A 64 13.10 -10.63 5.81
N ASN A 65 12.17 -10.49 4.87
CA ASN A 65 11.90 -9.21 4.21
C ASN A 65 10.57 -8.63 4.67
N ILE A 66 10.59 -7.35 5.06
CA ILE A 66 9.38 -6.53 5.10
C ILE A 66 9.06 -6.09 3.67
N ASN A 67 7.83 -6.35 3.23
CA ASN A 67 7.31 -5.77 2.00
C ASN A 67 6.57 -4.47 2.35
N LEU A 68 7.10 -3.34 1.88
CA LEU A 68 6.48 -2.03 2.02
C LEU A 68 5.96 -1.60 0.64
N THR A 69 4.69 -1.23 0.58
CA THR A 69 4.08 -0.58 -0.57
C THR A 69 3.58 0.80 -0.16
N ILE A 70 4.06 1.84 -0.83
CA ILE A 70 3.53 3.19 -0.70
C ILE A 70 2.78 3.53 -1.98
N ILE A 71 1.53 3.95 -1.82
CA ILE A 71 0.68 4.44 -2.90
C ILE A 71 0.38 5.89 -2.59
N ARG A 72 0.84 6.78 -3.46
CA ARG A 72 0.59 8.20 -3.32
C ARG A 72 -0.79 8.52 -3.85
N GLY A 73 -1.64 9.08 -2.99
CA GLY A 73 -2.95 9.58 -3.34
C GLY A 73 -2.87 11.06 -3.72
N LYS A 74 -4.05 11.66 -3.92
CA LYS A 74 -4.19 13.07 -4.22
C LYS A 74 -4.78 13.82 -3.03
N GLU A 75 -4.77 15.15 -3.05
CA GLU A 75 -5.25 16.02 -1.96
C GLU A 75 -4.63 15.65 -0.59
N SER A 76 -3.30 15.56 -0.54
CA SER A 76 -2.57 15.19 0.67
C SER A 76 -2.94 13.80 1.23
N GLY A 77 -3.40 12.91 0.35
CA GLY A 77 -3.73 11.54 0.67
C GLY A 77 -2.67 10.53 0.25
N GLY A 78 -2.75 9.33 0.81
CA GLY A 78 -1.91 8.20 0.42
C GLY A 78 -2.16 6.98 1.28
N LYS A 79 -1.67 5.83 0.81
CA LYS A 79 -1.84 4.55 1.46
C LYS A 79 -0.49 3.88 1.62
N VAL A 80 -0.22 3.43 2.84
CA VAL A 80 0.95 2.66 3.22
C VAL A 80 0.47 1.25 3.55
N THR A 81 1.10 0.25 2.96
CA THR A 81 0.88 -1.15 3.29
C THR A 81 2.21 -1.78 3.65
N VAL A 82 2.28 -2.41 4.81
CA VAL A 82 3.44 -3.14 5.30
C VAL A 82 3.03 -4.57 5.55
N SER A 83 3.78 -5.54 5.06
CA SER A 83 3.57 -6.95 5.39
C SER A 83 4.87 -7.63 5.76
N LEU A 84 4.80 -8.49 6.77
CA LEU A 84 5.91 -9.26 7.31
C LEU A 84 5.45 -10.69 7.53
N LEU A 85 6.22 -11.65 7.02
CA LEU A 85 6.09 -13.05 7.38
C LEU A 85 7.13 -13.38 8.44
N SER A 86 6.65 -13.75 9.63
CA SER A 86 7.45 -14.14 10.78
C SER A 86 7.09 -15.55 11.23
N GLU A 87 8.09 -16.30 11.67
CA GLU A 87 7.87 -17.61 12.30
C GLU A 87 7.23 -17.48 13.69
N LYS A 88 7.47 -16.37 14.41
CA LYS A 88 6.93 -16.13 15.75
C LYS A 88 5.59 -15.43 15.73
N LEU A 89 5.49 -14.32 14.98
CA LEU A 89 4.29 -13.50 14.96
C LEU A 89 3.30 -13.88 13.85
N GLY A 90 3.67 -14.82 12.98
CA GLY A 90 2.86 -15.22 11.84
C GLY A 90 2.91 -14.22 10.68
N ASN A 91 1.85 -14.17 9.88
CA ASN A 91 1.72 -13.26 8.76
C ASN A 91 1.02 -11.97 9.18
N ILE A 92 1.79 -10.90 9.32
CA ILE A 92 1.29 -9.58 9.69
C ILE A 92 1.10 -8.74 8.42
N ARG A 93 -0.06 -8.08 8.32
CA ARG A 93 -0.35 -7.05 7.31
C ARG A 93 -0.92 -5.80 7.97
N ALA A 94 -0.19 -4.69 7.90
CA ALA A 94 -0.66 -3.39 8.33
C ALA A 94 -0.99 -2.52 7.11
N GLU A 95 -2.10 -1.81 7.18
CA GLU A 95 -2.48 -0.82 6.19
C GLU A 95 -2.89 0.48 6.88
N ALA A 96 -2.33 1.59 6.41
CA ALA A 96 -2.67 2.92 6.88
C ALA A 96 -2.95 3.84 5.69
N SER A 97 -4.14 4.41 5.66
CA SER A 97 -4.60 5.39 4.70
C SER A 97 -4.66 6.77 5.36
N LEU A 98 -3.94 7.71 4.77
CA LEU A 98 -3.92 9.13 5.10
C LEU A 98 -4.85 9.86 4.13
N LYS A 99 -5.75 10.68 4.65
CA LYS A 99 -6.57 11.62 3.87
C LYS A 99 -6.88 12.85 4.71
N ASP A 100 -6.62 14.06 4.21
CA ASP A 100 -6.90 15.33 4.92
C ASP A 100 -6.33 15.35 6.36
N SER A 101 -5.07 14.94 6.53
CA SER A 101 -4.39 14.80 7.83
C SER A 101 -5.13 13.88 8.83
N LYS A 102 -5.94 12.95 8.33
CA LYS A 102 -6.59 11.90 9.12
C LYS A 102 -6.06 10.54 8.72
N LEU A 103 -5.59 9.79 9.71
CA LEU A 103 -5.09 8.45 9.55
C LEU A 103 -6.19 7.44 9.88
N SER A 104 -6.43 6.51 8.98
CA SER A 104 -7.30 5.35 9.21
C SER A 104 -6.57 4.09 8.78
N GLY A 105 -6.73 2.99 9.49
CA GLY A 105 -5.99 1.78 9.16
C GLY A 105 -6.45 0.55 9.88
N TYR A 106 -5.84 -0.57 9.50
CA TYR A 106 -6.00 -1.83 10.19
C TYR A 106 -4.67 -2.59 10.22
N ILE A 107 -4.53 -3.43 11.22
CA ILE A 107 -3.43 -4.37 11.38
C ILE A 107 -4.05 -5.75 11.48
N ALA A 108 -3.76 -6.60 10.52
CA ALA A 108 -4.21 -7.96 10.46
C ALA A 108 -3.04 -8.90 10.78
N SER A 109 -3.33 -9.97 11.52
CA SER A 109 -2.40 -11.07 11.71
C SER A 109 -3.17 -12.39 11.75
N ASP A 110 -2.54 -13.48 11.34
CA ASP A 110 -3.09 -14.84 11.46
C ASP A 110 -2.93 -15.44 12.86
N TYR A 111 -2.12 -14.83 13.73
CA TYR A 111 -1.90 -15.27 15.10
C TYR A 111 -2.46 -14.28 16.13
N ILE A 112 -3.39 -14.75 16.97
CA ILE A 112 -4.04 -13.92 18.01
C ILE A 112 -3.05 -13.34 19.03
N GLY A 113 -1.96 -14.05 19.34
CA GLY A 113 -0.95 -13.57 20.30
C GLY A 113 -0.22 -12.33 19.77
N SER A 114 0.13 -12.33 18.47
CA SER A 114 0.78 -11.20 17.82
C SER A 114 -0.09 -9.94 17.82
N LEU A 115 -1.42 -10.06 17.68
CA LEU A 115 -2.33 -8.91 17.72
C LEU A 115 -2.24 -8.16 19.05
N LYS A 116 -2.21 -8.88 20.17
CA LYS A 116 -2.07 -8.27 21.51
C LYS A 116 -0.74 -7.55 21.67
N ILE A 117 0.35 -8.15 21.17
CA ILE A 117 1.68 -7.53 21.21
C ILE A 117 1.67 -6.26 20.34
N LEU A 118 1.11 -6.33 19.13
CA LEU A 118 1.00 -5.19 18.23
C LEU A 118 0.14 -4.08 18.84
N GLU A 119 -0.99 -4.37 19.48
CA GLU A 119 -1.80 -3.36 20.18
C GLU A 119 -1.00 -2.56 21.23
N LEU A 120 -0.08 -3.21 21.94
CA LEU A 120 0.80 -2.57 22.91
C LEU A 120 1.89 -1.71 22.25
N GLN A 121 2.35 -2.08 21.05
CA GLN A 121 3.43 -1.40 20.32
C GLN A 121 2.94 -0.22 19.46
N THR A 122 1.83 0.43 19.82
CA THR A 122 1.24 1.55 19.04
C THR A 122 1.93 2.90 19.28
N GLU A 123 2.83 3.01 20.25
CA GLU A 123 3.51 4.26 20.62
C GLU A 123 4.28 4.94 19.47
N PRO A 124 5.09 4.24 18.64
CA PRO A 124 5.77 4.86 17.51
C PRO A 124 4.83 5.55 16.52
N LEU A 125 3.63 4.97 16.31
CA LEU A 125 2.62 5.52 15.42
C LEU A 125 1.95 6.76 16.02
N LYS A 126 1.66 6.75 17.32
CA LYS A 126 1.09 7.91 18.03
C LYS A 126 2.05 9.09 18.05
N LEU A 127 3.34 8.86 18.25
CA LEU A 127 4.37 9.90 18.21
C LEU A 127 4.41 10.59 16.84
N VAL A 128 4.47 9.82 15.76
CA VAL A 128 4.44 10.38 14.39
C VAL A 128 3.14 11.14 14.12
N ALA A 129 2.00 10.62 14.60
CA ALA A 129 0.73 11.31 14.45
C ALA A 129 0.73 12.66 15.18
N GLN A 130 1.32 12.76 16.37
CA GLN A 130 1.43 13.99 17.13
C GLN A 130 2.41 15.00 16.49
N GLU A 131 3.59 14.55 16.06
CA GLU A 131 4.61 15.40 15.42
C GLU A 131 4.12 16.05 14.12
N GLU A 132 3.35 15.29 13.32
CA GLU A 132 2.86 15.73 12.01
C GLU A 132 1.42 16.29 12.08
N ASN A 133 0.87 16.50 13.28
CA ASN A 133 -0.50 17.01 13.52
C ASN A 133 -1.61 16.19 12.81
N ILE A 134 -1.48 14.86 12.82
CA ILE A 134 -2.40 13.91 12.19
C ILE A 134 -3.39 13.39 13.23
N THR A 135 -4.67 13.36 12.88
CA THR A 135 -5.70 12.75 13.73
C THR A 135 -5.91 11.28 13.36
N ILE A 136 -5.66 10.35 14.30
CA ILE A 136 -5.98 8.94 14.11
C ILE A 136 -7.49 8.76 14.27
N LYS A 137 -8.20 8.54 13.16
CA LYS A 137 -9.65 8.30 13.16
C LYS A 137 -10.01 6.90 13.63
N GLN A 138 -9.30 5.90 13.11
CA GLN A 138 -9.59 4.50 13.37
C GLN A 138 -8.35 3.64 13.11
N LEU A 139 -8.02 2.76 14.04
CA LEU A 139 -7.00 1.74 13.89
C LEU A 139 -7.58 0.43 14.43
N ASN A 140 -7.87 -0.52 13.54
CA ASN A 140 -8.46 -1.80 13.93
C ASN A 140 -7.40 -2.90 13.97
N PHE A 141 -7.56 -3.86 14.87
CA PHE A 141 -6.74 -5.07 14.93
C PHE A 141 -7.62 -6.27 14.61
N CYS A 142 -7.25 -7.04 13.58
CA CYS A 142 -8.10 -8.08 13.01
C CYS A 142 -7.37 -9.42 12.96
N LEU A 143 -8.03 -10.50 13.37
CA LEU A 143 -7.53 -11.85 13.11
C LEU A 143 -7.86 -12.26 11.68
N GLN A 144 -6.84 -12.67 10.92
CA GLN A 144 -6.96 -13.07 9.53
C GLN A 144 -6.66 -14.57 9.39
N GLN A 145 -7.70 -15.40 9.22
CA GLN A 145 -7.55 -16.87 9.20
C GLN A 145 -7.11 -17.46 7.85
N ALA A 146 -7.11 -16.66 6.78
CA ALA A 146 -6.59 -17.08 5.48
C ALA A 146 -5.70 -15.97 4.92
N PRO A 147 -4.50 -16.28 4.39
CA PRO A 147 -3.71 -15.31 3.68
C PRO A 147 -4.49 -14.95 2.41
N ASP A 148 -5.15 -13.79 2.42
CA ASP A 148 -5.69 -13.24 1.20
C ASP A 148 -4.48 -12.83 0.37
N THR A 149 -4.02 -13.77 -0.46
CA THR A 149 -3.06 -13.57 -1.54
C THR A 149 -3.64 -12.66 -2.63
N ILE A 150 -4.84 -12.14 -2.42
CA ILE A 150 -5.47 -11.21 -3.31
C ILE A 150 -4.85 -9.86 -2.99
N TYR A 151 -3.96 -9.39 -3.87
CA TYR A 151 -3.83 -7.97 -4.12
C TYR A 151 -5.25 -7.49 -4.42
N ILE A 152 -6.00 -7.08 -3.39
CA ILE A 152 -7.34 -6.55 -3.59
C ILE A 152 -7.10 -5.31 -4.41
N TYR A 153 -7.42 -5.41 -5.68
CA TYR A 153 -7.55 -4.31 -6.61
C TYR A 153 -8.72 -3.48 -6.07
N GLN A 154 -8.44 -2.68 -5.04
CA GLN A 154 -9.29 -1.57 -4.68
C GLN A 154 -9.01 -0.52 -5.73
N ASN A 155 -9.87 -0.48 -6.75
CA ASN A 155 -10.19 0.76 -7.45
C ASN A 155 -10.59 1.78 -6.37
N SER A 156 -9.61 2.46 -5.80
CA SER A 156 -9.86 3.74 -5.16
C SER A 156 -9.99 4.70 -6.33
N PRO A 157 -11.09 5.47 -6.43
CA PRO A 157 -11.22 6.47 -7.48
C PRO A 157 -9.98 7.35 -7.45
N ASP A 158 -9.16 7.26 -8.48
CA ASP A 158 -8.05 8.16 -8.75
C ASP A 158 -8.64 9.58 -8.77
N GLN A 159 -8.51 10.34 -7.68
CA GLN A 159 -8.78 11.77 -7.78
C GLN A 159 -7.59 12.42 -8.51
N GLU A 160 -7.84 13.46 -9.30
CA GLU A 160 -7.02 14.50 -9.99
C GLU A 160 -6.15 15.42 -9.11
N GLY A 161 -4.85 15.72 -9.37
CA GLY A 161 -4.06 16.56 -8.42
C GLY A 161 -2.54 16.35 -8.37
N ASP A 162 -1.82 17.37 -7.89
CA ASP A 162 -0.36 17.39 -7.84
C ASP A 162 0.20 16.83 -6.53
N LYS A 163 1.43 16.28 -6.61
CA LYS A 163 2.09 15.62 -5.48
C LYS A 163 2.60 16.67 -4.48
N SER A 164 2.07 16.67 -3.24
CA SER A 164 2.64 17.49 -2.17
C SER A 164 3.87 16.81 -1.54
N PRO A 165 5.04 17.48 -1.49
CA PRO A 165 6.25 16.92 -0.87
C PRO A 165 6.09 16.69 0.65
N GLU A 166 5.19 17.43 1.30
CA GLU A 166 4.90 17.26 2.73
C GLU A 166 4.17 15.94 3.01
N THR A 167 3.18 15.60 2.17
CA THR A 167 2.45 14.33 2.26
C THR A 167 3.37 13.15 2.03
N GLU A 168 4.30 13.26 1.09
CA GLU A 168 5.32 12.24 0.85
C GLU A 168 6.15 11.98 2.11
N ARG A 169 6.68 13.03 2.75
CA ARG A 169 7.43 12.92 4.00
C ARG A 169 6.60 12.22 5.10
N ILE A 170 5.33 12.59 5.22
CA ILE A 170 4.42 12.00 6.21
C ILE A 170 4.22 10.51 5.95
N LEU A 171 3.95 10.10 4.70
CA LEU A 171 3.75 8.70 4.35
C LEU A 171 4.97 7.84 4.69
N TYR A 172 6.19 8.33 4.42
CA TYR A 172 7.42 7.63 4.82
C TYR A 172 7.58 7.54 6.34
N ARG A 173 7.20 8.58 7.09
CA ARG A 173 7.25 8.55 8.56
C ARG A 173 6.23 7.56 9.13
N VAL A 174 5.02 7.52 8.59
CA VAL A 174 4.00 6.52 8.95
C VAL A 174 4.49 5.11 8.62
N ALA A 175 5.07 4.90 7.44
CA ALA A 175 5.68 3.62 7.05
C ALA A 175 6.77 3.20 8.03
N LYS A 176 7.66 4.12 8.40
CA LYS A 176 8.71 3.87 9.40
C LYS A 176 8.12 3.51 10.76
N ALA A 177 7.07 4.19 11.22
CA ALA A 177 6.42 3.88 12.48
C ALA A 177 5.80 2.48 12.49
N LEU A 178 5.11 2.08 11.40
CA LEU A 178 4.56 0.72 11.26
C LEU A 178 5.66 -0.35 11.25
N ILE A 179 6.77 -0.09 10.56
CA ILE A 179 7.92 -1.00 10.52
C ILE A 179 8.55 -1.14 11.92
N LEU A 180 8.73 -0.02 12.63
CA LEU A 180 9.26 -0.03 14.00
C LEU A 180 8.34 -0.76 14.97
N MET A 181 7.04 -0.61 14.82
CA MET A 181 6.03 -1.35 15.59
C MET A 181 6.15 -2.86 15.36
N MET A 182 6.22 -3.31 14.10
CA MET A 182 6.41 -4.73 13.78
C MET A 182 7.75 -5.27 14.31
N ARG A 183 8.83 -4.49 14.16
CA ARG A 183 10.15 -4.87 14.68
C ARG A 183 10.17 -4.97 16.20
N SER A 184 9.57 -4.00 16.90
CA SER A 184 9.52 -4.01 18.36
C SER A 184 8.66 -5.18 18.87
N ALA A 185 7.62 -5.58 18.13
CA ALA A 185 6.84 -6.76 18.44
C ALA A 185 7.65 -8.07 18.28
N GLU A 186 8.52 -8.16 17.27
CA GLU A 186 9.43 -9.31 17.09
C GLU A 186 10.47 -9.41 18.23
N GLU A 187 10.98 -8.26 18.69
CA GLU A 187 11.98 -8.19 19.75
C GLU A 187 11.36 -8.46 21.14
N ALA A 188 10.14 -7.97 21.40
CA ALA A 188 9.48 -8.08 22.70
C ALA A 188 9.18 -9.53 23.14
N ASP A 189 8.93 -10.44 22.21
CA ASP A 189 8.71 -11.86 22.51
C ASP A 189 10.03 -12.64 22.71
N SER A 190 11.17 -12.03 22.40
CA SER A 190 12.50 -12.61 22.69
C SER A 190 12.88 -12.52 24.17
N ALA A 191 12.12 -11.75 24.96
CA ALA A 191 12.34 -11.55 26.40
C ALA A 191 11.58 -12.55 27.29
N VAL A 192 10.81 -13.47 26.70
CA VAL A 192 10.10 -14.54 27.41
C VAL A 192 10.67 -15.89 26.97
N ALA A 193 11.95 -16.10 27.29
CA ALA A 193 12.58 -17.42 27.32
C ALA A 193 12.42 -18.05 28.70
#